data_AF-A0A7L1NN72-F1
#
_entry.id   AF-A0A7L1NN72-F1
#
_cell.length_a   1.000
_cell.length_b   1.000
_cell.length_c   1.000
_cell.angle_alpha   90.00
_cell.angle_beta   90.00
_cell.angle_gamma   90.00
#
_symmetry.space_group_name_H-M   'P 1'
#
loop_
_entity.id
_entity.type
_entity.pdbx_description
1 polymer ?
#
loop_
_entity_poly.entity_id
_entity_poly.type
_entity_poly.pdbx_seq_one_letter_code
_entity_poly.pdbx_strand_id
1 'polypeptide(L)'
;VEASSLPQALAAASAGADIVLLDNFAPEELQQVARRVKVAHPGVILEASGGVTPALLPLILTPDLDVVSMGCLTHSAPSLDFALRV
;
A
#
# COMPACT_ATOMS: atom_id res chain seq x y z
N VAL A 1 1.89 -7.57 -8.97
CA VAL A 1 1.61 -8.89 -8.37
C VAL A 1 1.31 -8.70 -6.90
N GLU A 2 0.30 -9.38 -6.37
CA GLU A 2 -0.06 -9.30 -4.95
C GLU A 2 0.73 -10.30 -4.11
N ALA A 3 1.13 -9.87 -2.92
CA ALA A 3 1.86 -10.67 -1.95
C ALA A 3 1.35 -10.35 -0.53
N SER A 4 1.17 -11.38 0.27
CA SER A 4 0.74 -11.29 1.68
C SER A 4 1.81 -11.74 2.67
N SER A 5 3.05 -11.92 2.20
CA SER A 5 4.21 -12.23 3.04
C SER A 5 5.53 -11.77 2.40
N LEU A 6 6.55 -11.53 3.22
CA LEU A 6 7.89 -11.17 2.74
C LEU A 6 8.47 -12.14 1.69
N PRO A 7 8.41 -13.49 1.88
CA PRO A 7 8.94 -14.41 0.88
C PRO A 7 8.23 -14.29 -0.48
N GLN A 8 6.90 -14.08 -0.47
CA GLN A 8 6.15 -13.87 -1.71
C GLN A 8 6.52 -12.56 -2.38
N ALA A 9 6.66 -11.48 -1.62
CA ALA A 9 7.04 -10.18 -2.17
C ALA A 9 8.44 -10.22 -2.82
N LEU A 10 9.41 -10.88 -2.16
CA LEU A 10 10.74 -11.08 -2.72
C LEU A 10 10.73 -11.98 -3.95
N ALA A 11 9.95 -13.06 -3.93
CA ALA A 11 9.82 -13.95 -5.08
C ALA A 11 9.20 -13.23 -6.28
N ALA A 12 8.17 -12.39 -6.06
CA ALA A 12 7.53 -11.58 -7.09
C ALA A 12 8.51 -10.57 -7.69
N ALA A 13 9.26 -9.85 -6.85
CA ALA A 13 10.27 -8.91 -7.31
C ALA A 13 11.42 -9.60 -8.07
N SER A 14 11.89 -10.76 -7.58
CA SER A 14 12.92 -11.58 -8.25
C SER A 14 12.45 -12.17 -9.57
N ALA A 15 11.16 -12.45 -9.71
CA ALA A 15 10.54 -12.91 -10.95
C ALA A 15 10.36 -11.79 -11.98
N GLY A 16 10.72 -10.54 -11.66
CA GLY A 16 10.66 -9.40 -12.57
C GLY A 16 9.31 -8.67 -12.56
N ALA A 17 8.53 -8.75 -11.48
CA ALA A 17 7.34 -7.91 -11.34
C ALA A 17 7.72 -6.43 -11.26
N ASP A 18 7.07 -5.57 -12.05
CA ASP A 18 7.28 -4.11 -12.00
C ASP A 18 6.68 -3.48 -10.74
N ILE A 19 5.53 -4.02 -10.30
CA ILE A 19 4.78 -3.55 -9.13
C ILE A 19 4.46 -4.73 -8.23
N VAL A 20 4.72 -4.58 -6.92
CA VAL A 20 4.33 -5.53 -5.88
C VAL A 20 3.35 -4.85 -4.92
N LEU A 21 2.15 -5.43 -4.82
CA LEU A 21 1.10 -5.02 -3.90
C LEU A 21 1.27 -5.81 -2.60
N LEU A 22 1.52 -5.11 -1.50
CA LEU A 22 1.62 -5.64 -0.14
C LEU A 22 0.22 -5.60 0.48
N ASP A 23 -0.45 -6.75 0.53
CA ASP A 23 -1.83 -6.87 0.99
C ASP A 23 -1.93 -7.24 2.47
N ASN A 24 -2.73 -6.48 3.22
CA ASN A 24 -3.14 -6.73 4.61
C ASN A 24 -1.99 -6.91 5.62
N PHE A 25 -0.86 -6.24 5.41
CA PHE A 25 0.23 -6.21 6.38
C PHE A 25 -0.07 -5.31 7.59
N ALA A 26 0.39 -5.71 8.78
CA ALA A 26 0.42 -4.82 9.93
C ALA A 26 1.41 -3.66 9.69
N PRO A 27 1.20 -2.46 10.26
CA PRO A 27 2.06 -1.29 9.96
C PRO A 27 3.56 -1.52 10.16
N GLU A 28 3.94 -2.15 11.27
CA GLU A 28 5.36 -2.44 11.57
C GLU A 28 5.95 -3.47 10.59
N GLU A 29 5.17 -4.48 10.22
CA GLU A 29 5.57 -5.52 9.28
C GLU A 29 5.70 -4.96 7.85
N LEU A 30 4.74 -4.12 7.43
CA LEU A 30 4.74 -3.45 6.14
C LEU A 30 6.02 -2.64 5.93
N GLN A 31 6.43 -1.85 6.93
CA GLN A 31 7.67 -1.09 6.87
C GLN A 31 8.90 -1.99 6.71
N GLN A 32 8.96 -3.09 7.47
CA GLN A 32 10.07 -4.04 7.38
C GLN A 32 10.12 -4.74 6.02
N VAL A 33 8.96 -5.16 5.50
CA VAL A 33 8.84 -5.83 4.20
C VAL A 33 9.23 -4.88 3.09
N ALA A 34 8.66 -3.67 3.07
CA ALA A 34 8.92 -2.67 2.05
C ALA A 34 10.41 -2.33 1.97
N ARG A 35 11.04 -2.08 3.12
CA ARG A 35 12.49 -1.82 3.21
C ARG A 35 13.32 -2.98 2.66
N ARG A 36 13.01 -4.22 3.06
CA ARG A 36 13.78 -5.40 2.61
C ARG A 36 13.64 -5.63 1.10
N VAL A 37 12.45 -5.43 0.56
CA VAL A 37 12.19 -5.58 -0.87
C VAL A 37 12.88 -4.46 -1.65
N LYS A 38 12.79 -3.18 -1.23
CA LYS A 38 13.50 -2.06 -1.89
C LYS A 38 15.02 -2.20 -1.84
N VAL A 39 15.59 -2.68 -0.74
CA VAL A 39 17.04 -2.93 -0.66
C VAL A 39 17.49 -3.99 -1.66
N ALA A 40 16.70 -5.06 -1.84
CA ALA A 40 17.03 -6.13 -2.79
C ALA A 40 16.72 -5.75 -4.24
N HIS A 41 15.65 -5.00 -4.46
CA HIS A 41 15.10 -4.66 -5.77
C HIS A 41 14.65 -3.18 -5.80
N PRO A 42 15.58 -2.21 -5.89
CA PRO A 42 15.24 -0.78 -5.76
C PRO A 42 14.34 -0.24 -6.87
N GLY A 43 14.31 -0.90 -8.03
CA GLY A 43 13.48 -0.51 -9.17
C GLY A 43 12.02 -0.98 -9.10
N VAL A 44 11.65 -1.84 -8.14
CA VAL A 44 10.26 -2.30 -8.02
C VAL A 44 9.40 -1.22 -7.37
N ILE A 45 8.19 -1.02 -7.88
CA ILE A 45 7.19 -0.16 -7.25
C ILE A 45 6.48 -0.97 -6.16
N LEU A 46 6.40 -0.42 -4.96
CA LEU A 46 5.69 -1.01 -3.84
C LEU A 46 4.40 -0.25 -3.55
N GLU A 47 3.30 -1.00 -3.51
CA GLU A 47 1.98 -0.50 -3.16
C GLU A 47 1.51 -1.15 -1.86
N ALA A 48 0.99 -0.35 -0.92
CA ALA A 48 0.32 -0.86 0.28
C ALA A 48 -1.20 -0.86 0.09
N SER A 49 -1.85 -1.98 0.44
CA SER A 49 -3.30 -2.17 0.35
C SER A 49 -3.84 -3.04 1.49
N GLY A 50 -5.17 -3.11 1.59
CA GLY A 50 -5.87 -3.92 2.58
C GLY A 50 -6.14 -3.16 3.89
N GLY A 51 -7.41 -2.87 4.16
CA GLY A 51 -7.84 -2.25 5.44
C GLY A 51 -7.28 -0.85 5.74
N VAL A 52 -6.61 -0.19 4.79
CA VAL A 52 -6.00 1.13 5.00
C VAL A 52 -7.08 2.19 5.17
N THR A 53 -6.93 3.00 6.23
CA THR A 53 -7.78 4.16 6.53
C THR A 53 -6.91 5.42 6.65
N PRO A 54 -7.48 6.63 6.50
CA PRO A 54 -6.73 7.87 6.67
C PRO A 54 -6.01 7.99 8.02
N ALA A 55 -6.57 7.40 9.09
CA ALA A 55 -5.96 7.40 10.42
C ALA A 55 -4.70 6.52 10.53
N LEU A 56 -4.57 5.51 9.66
CA LEU A 56 -3.40 4.61 9.62
C LEU A 56 -2.24 5.19 8.81
N LEU A 57 -2.48 6.18 7.94
CA LEU A 57 -1.45 6.75 7.07
C LEU A 57 -0.16 7.17 7.81
N PRO A 58 -0.22 7.85 8.97
CA PRO A 58 1.01 8.23 9.69
C PRO A 58 1.85 7.04 10.17
N LEU A 59 1.24 5.85 10.30
CA LEU A 59 1.91 4.64 10.78
C LEU A 59 2.49 3.80 9.64
N ILE A 60 1.92 3.89 8.43
CA ILE A 60 2.33 3.05 7.29
C ILE A 60 3.23 3.78 6.30
N LEU A 61 3.18 5.11 6.24
CA LEU A 61 3.98 5.89 5.30
C LEU A 61 5.47 5.76 5.62
N THR A 62 6.22 5.30 4.63
CA THR A 62 7.67 5.14 4.66
C THR A 62 8.25 5.53 3.30
N PRO A 63 9.50 6.05 3.21
CA PRO A 63 10.16 6.32 1.93
C PRO A 63 10.30 5.09 1.02
N ASP A 64 10.14 3.87 1.56
CA ASP A 64 10.22 2.63 0.80
C ASP A 64 8.91 2.26 0.07
N LEU A 65 7.80 2.95 0.35
CA LEU A 65 6.51 2.76 -0.32
C LEU A 65 6.29 3.85 -1.38
N ASP A 66 5.81 3.44 -2.55
CA ASP A 66 5.57 4.35 -3.67
C ASP A 66 4.07 4.70 -3.81
N VAL A 67 3.19 3.75 -3.49
CA VAL A 67 1.74 3.89 -3.67
C VAL A 67 0.99 3.38 -2.43
N VAL A 68 -0.14 4.02 -2.10
CA VAL A 68 -1.07 3.56 -1.08
C VAL A 68 -2.48 3.57 -1.67
N SER A 69 -3.12 2.40 -1.70
CA SER A 69 -4.53 2.29 -2.12
C SER A 69 -5.44 2.15 -0.91
N MET A 70 -6.60 2.82 -0.99
CA MET A 70 -7.58 2.91 0.08
C MET A 70 -8.98 2.71 -0.49
N GLY A 71 -9.56 1.52 -0.31
CA GLY A 71 -10.92 1.23 -0.78
C GLY A 71 -12.00 2.11 -0.14
N CYS A 72 -11.72 2.68 1.04
CA CYS A 72 -12.64 3.60 1.72
C CYS A 72 -12.90 4.90 0.93
N LEU A 73 -12.03 5.25 -0.03
CA LEU A 73 -12.21 6.43 -0.88
C LEU A 73 -13.40 6.31 -1.85
N THR A 74 -13.87 5.09 -2.14
CA THR A 74 -14.95 4.87 -3.11
C THR A 74 -16.15 4.18 -2.48
N HIS A 75 -15.96 3.11 -1.73
CA HIS A 75 -17.08 2.32 -1.18
C HIS A 75 -17.63 2.88 0.15
N SER A 76 -16.92 3.82 0.78
CA SER A 76 -17.29 4.36 2.10
C SER A 76 -17.11 5.89 2.21
N ALA A 77 -16.96 6.58 1.09
CA ALA A 77 -16.80 8.04 1.10
C ALA A 77 -18.15 8.72 1.37
N PRO A 78 -18.23 9.62 2.37
CA PRO A 78 -19.46 10.38 2.62
C PRO A 78 -19.73 11.35 1.47
N SER A 79 -21.00 11.52 1.11
CA SER A 79 -21.41 12.54 0.14
C SER A 79 -21.26 13.94 0.74
N LEU A 80 -20.84 14.90 -0.08
CA LEU A 80 -20.87 16.31 0.29
C LEU A 80 -22.29 16.86 0.26
N ASP A 81 -22.63 17.69 1.25
CA ASP A 81 -23.93 18.37 1.32
C ASP A 81 -23.89 19.65 0.48
N PHE A 82 -24.80 19.76 -0.50
CA PHE A 82 -24.88 20.89 -1.41
C PHE A 82 -26.26 21.54 -1.34
N ALA A 83 -26.30 22.88 -1.32
CA ALA A 83 -27.53 23.65 -1.38
C ALA A 83 -27.47 24.67 -2.52
N LEU A 84 -28.54 24.76 -3.31
CA LEU A 84 -28.76 25.82 -4.29
C LEU A 84 -29.67 26.89 -3.69
N ARG A 85 -29.24 28.16 -3.71
CA ARG A 85 -30.07 29.29 -3.26
C ARG A 85 -30.45 30.17 -4.45
N VAL A 86 -31.70 30.60 -4.47
CA VAL A 86 -32.30 31.50 -5.46
C VAL A 86 -32.27 32.92 -4.93
#